data_AF-A0A2J4XXS4-F1
#
_entry.id   AF-A0A2J4XXS4-F1
#
_cell.length_a   1.000
_cell.length_b   1.000
_cell.length_c   1.000
_cell.angle_alpha   90.00
_cell.angle_beta   90.00
_cell.angle_gamma   90.00
#
_symmetry.space_group_name_H-M   'P 1'
#
loop_
_entity.id
_entity.type
_entity.pdbx_description
1 polymer ?
#
loop_
_entity_poly.entity_id
_entity_poly.type
_entity_poly.pdbx_seq_one_letter_code
_entity_poly.pdbx_strand_id
1 'polypeptide(L)'
;MNSVLPSISPQVSALAPGFRALSIDVVSAAVRAPLVGSDALRSACQAVIAGEPQWAEAHLQAWNEVFRAFGAKPKRTPCSAEALRRRVLRDGEMAAIDPIVDLYNAVSLRYAVPVGGENLAAYVGAPHLKLADGSEPFD
;
A
#
# COMPACT_ATOMS: atom_id res chain seq x y z
N MET A 1 20.19 -6.94 15.61
CA MET A 1 18.82 -6.69 15.13
C MET A 1 18.19 -8.04 14.87
N ASN A 2 17.09 -8.38 15.54
CA ASN A 2 16.34 -9.56 15.14
C ASN A 2 15.72 -9.24 13.78
N SER A 3 16.19 -9.90 12.73
CA SER A 3 15.54 -9.83 11.42
C SER A 3 14.14 -10.39 11.63
N VAL A 4 13.13 -9.55 11.45
CA VAL A 4 11.76 -10.02 11.43
C VAL A 4 11.52 -10.54 10.02
N LEU A 5 11.17 -11.82 9.90
CA LEU A 5 10.86 -12.42 8.61
C LEU A 5 9.32 -12.52 8.51
N PRO A 6 8.67 -11.68 7.69
CA PRO A 6 7.23 -11.83 7.44
C PRO A 6 6.92 -13.20 6.85
N SER A 7 5.77 -13.75 7.20
CA SER A 7 5.26 -15.00 6.64
C SER A 7 3.90 -14.77 5.99
N ILE A 8 3.60 -15.56 4.94
CA ILE A 8 2.34 -15.50 4.21
C ILE A 8 1.68 -16.87 4.30
N SER A 9 0.43 -16.90 4.74
CA SER A 9 -0.36 -18.14 4.79
C SER A 9 -0.52 -18.73 3.38
N PRO A 10 -0.40 -20.06 3.20
CA PRO A 10 -0.66 -20.72 1.92
C PRO A 10 -2.07 -20.46 1.36
N GLN A 11 -3.04 -20.11 2.22
CA GLN A 11 -4.40 -19.72 1.81
C GLN A 11 -4.39 -18.47 0.92
N VAL A 12 -3.45 -17.54 1.13
CA VAL A 12 -3.29 -16.36 0.29
C VAL A 12 -2.86 -16.76 -1.12
N SER A 13 -1.93 -17.72 -1.25
CA SER A 13 -1.51 -18.24 -2.55
C SER A 13 -2.62 -19.00 -3.28
N ALA A 14 -3.50 -19.69 -2.53
CA ALA A 14 -4.67 -20.34 -3.12
C ALA A 14 -5.69 -19.32 -3.64
N LEU A 15 -5.91 -18.23 -2.91
CA LEU A 15 -6.80 -17.14 -3.28
C LEU A 15 -6.25 -16.26 -4.41
N ALA A 16 -4.96 -15.94 -4.35
CA ALA A 16 -4.26 -15.04 -5.24
C ALA A 16 -2.87 -15.63 -5.62
N PRO A 17 -2.82 -16.59 -6.57
CA PRO A 17 -1.57 -17.28 -6.95
C PRO A 17 -0.48 -16.32 -7.49
N GLY A 18 -0.91 -15.20 -8.07
CA GLY A 18 -0.04 -14.14 -8.56
C GLY A 18 0.47 -13.17 -7.49
N PHE A 19 0.02 -13.29 -6.24
CA PHE A 19 0.40 -12.35 -5.17
C PHE A 19 1.92 -12.34 -4.95
N ARG A 20 2.46 -11.13 -4.80
CA ARG A 20 3.86 -10.88 -4.48
C ARG A 20 3.91 -9.85 -3.37
N ALA A 21 4.80 -10.05 -2.42
CA ALA A 21 5.06 -9.11 -1.34
C ALA A 21 6.54 -8.74 -1.32
N LEU A 22 6.82 -7.50 -0.92
CA LEU A 22 8.14 -6.99 -0.62
C LEU A 22 8.08 -6.36 0.77
N SER A 23 9.02 -6.72 1.64
CA SER A 23 9.23 -6.05 2.92
C SER A 23 10.51 -5.24 2.87
N ILE A 24 10.47 -4.02 3.39
CA ILE A 24 11.64 -3.15 3.52
C ILE A 24 11.73 -2.75 4.99
N ASP A 25 12.77 -3.22 5.67
CA ASP A 25 13.04 -2.85 7.05
C ASP A 25 13.90 -1.59 7.05
N VAL A 26 13.42 -0.56 7.74
CA VAL A 26 14.12 0.72 7.86
C VAL A 26 14.48 0.96 9.32
N VAL A 27 15.77 1.16 9.58
CA VAL A 27 16.24 1.60 10.89
C VAL A 27 16.07 3.10 10.98
N SER A 28 15.43 3.58 12.05
CA SER A 28 15.17 5.01 12.22
C SER A 28 16.48 5.81 12.27
N ALA A 29 16.44 6.96 11.59
CA ALA A 29 17.51 7.94 11.59
C ALA A 29 16.90 9.35 11.58
N ALA A 30 17.69 10.36 11.96
CA ALA A 30 17.27 11.74 11.85
C ALA A 30 16.92 12.09 10.39
N VAL A 31 15.75 12.69 10.18
CA VAL A 31 15.31 13.13 8.86
C VAL A 31 16.23 14.26 8.37
N ARG A 32 16.95 14.00 7.28
CA ARG A 32 17.90 14.97 6.69
C ARG A 32 17.27 15.84 5.60
N ALA A 33 16.23 15.34 4.95
CA ALA A 33 15.54 15.99 3.84
C ALA A 33 14.02 15.95 4.08
N PRO A 34 13.47 16.86 4.91
CA PRO A 34 12.07 16.78 5.34
C PRO A 34 11.07 16.93 4.19
N LEU A 35 11.46 17.59 3.10
CA LEU A 35 10.58 17.81 1.94
C LEU A 35 10.57 16.64 0.94
N VAL A 36 11.46 15.66 1.09
CA VAL A 36 11.60 14.57 0.10
C VAL A 36 10.30 13.79 -0.10
N GLY A 37 9.54 13.57 0.98
CA GLY A 37 8.25 12.89 0.93
C GLY A 37 7.21 13.72 0.20
N SER A 38 7.02 14.98 0.61
CA SER A 38 6.04 15.88 -0.02
C SER A 38 6.34 16.14 -1.50
N ASP A 39 7.62 16.22 -1.88
CA ASP A 39 8.03 16.44 -3.27
C ASP A 39 7.77 15.19 -4.13
N ALA A 40 8.09 14.00 -3.61
CA ALA A 40 7.76 12.73 -4.25
C ALA A 40 6.24 12.57 -4.40
N LEU A 41 5.46 12.91 -3.37
CA LEU A 41 4.01 12.83 -3.37
C LEU A 41 3.40 13.76 -4.43
N ARG A 42 3.87 15.00 -4.52
CA ARG A 42 3.44 15.97 -5.54
C ARG A 42 3.74 15.46 -6.95
N SER A 43 4.95 14.97 -7.18
CA SER A 43 5.36 14.38 -8.47
C SER A 43 4.50 13.16 -8.84
N ALA A 44 4.18 12.31 -7.87
CA ALA A 44 3.30 11.18 -8.09
C ALA A 44 1.87 11.61 -8.44
N CYS A 45 1.33 12.64 -7.78
CA CYS A 45 0.01 13.19 -8.11
C CYS A 45 -0.04 13.70 -9.56
N GLN A 46 0.98 14.43 -9.99
CA GLN A 46 1.10 14.89 -11.38
C GLN A 46 1.12 13.73 -12.38
N ALA A 47 1.83 12.64 -12.07
CA ALA A 47 1.83 11.44 -12.90
C ALA A 47 0.43 10.81 -13.00
N VAL A 48 -0.31 10.73 -11.89
CA VAL A 48 -1.71 10.23 -11.91
C VAL A 48 -2.60 11.09 -12.80
N ILE A 49 -2.51 12.42 -12.69
CA ILE A 49 -3.28 13.35 -13.53
C ILE A 49 -2.92 13.19 -15.01
N ALA A 50 -1.64 12.96 -15.32
CA ALA A 50 -1.16 12.69 -16.66
C ALA A 50 -1.60 11.32 -17.21
N GLY A 51 -2.33 10.51 -16.44
CA GLY A 51 -2.76 9.17 -16.84
C GLY A 51 -1.66 8.12 -16.74
N GLU A 52 -0.60 8.39 -15.99
CA GLU A 52 0.52 7.47 -15.80
C GLU A 52 0.35 6.60 -14.53
N PRO A 53 1.00 5.42 -14.49
CA PRO A 53 1.59 4.72 -15.62
C PRO A 53 0.53 4.01 -16.47
N GLN A 54 0.87 3.62 -17.70
CA GLN A 54 -0.08 2.97 -18.63
C GLN A 54 -0.68 1.66 -18.10
N TRP A 55 0.04 0.96 -17.21
CA TRP A 55 -0.42 -0.28 -16.57
C TRP A 55 -1.29 -0.06 -15.33
N ALA A 56 -1.56 1.18 -14.93
CA ALA A 56 -2.26 1.47 -13.69
C ALA A 56 -3.62 0.76 -13.61
N GLU A 57 -4.45 0.89 -14.64
CA GLU A 57 -5.78 0.27 -14.66
C GLU A 57 -5.69 -1.25 -14.56
N ALA A 58 -4.74 -1.88 -15.28
CA ALA A 58 -4.54 -3.32 -15.22
C ALA A 58 -4.14 -3.78 -13.80
N HIS A 59 -3.25 -3.05 -13.13
CA HIS A 59 -2.88 -3.36 -11.74
C HIS A 59 -4.06 -3.18 -10.77
N LEU A 60 -4.82 -2.09 -10.89
CA LEU A 60 -5.98 -1.85 -10.02
C LEU A 60 -7.07 -2.91 -10.24
N GLN A 61 -7.30 -3.35 -11.48
CA GLN A 61 -8.24 -4.43 -11.75
C GLN A 61 -7.78 -5.78 -11.19
N ALA A 62 -6.49 -6.11 -11.25
CA ALA A 62 -5.96 -7.32 -10.63
C ALA A 62 -6.22 -7.34 -9.12
N TRP A 63 -6.04 -6.20 -8.44
CA TRP A 63 -6.42 -6.07 -7.03
C TRP A 63 -7.92 -6.20 -6.81
N ASN A 64 -8.74 -5.60 -7.68
CA ASN A 64 -10.19 -5.70 -7.59
C ASN A 64 -10.69 -7.14 -7.76
N GLU A 65 -10.05 -7.94 -8.61
CA GLU A 65 -10.36 -9.37 -8.77
C GLU A 65 -10.05 -10.17 -7.51
N VAL A 66 -8.86 -9.98 -6.93
CA VAL A 66 -8.50 -10.60 -5.64
C VAL A 66 -9.48 -10.17 -4.55
N PHE A 67 -9.86 -8.88 -4.53
CA PHE A 67 -10.79 -8.35 -3.55
C PHE A 67 -12.19 -8.97 -3.66
N ARG A 68 -12.68 -9.17 -4.89
CA ARG A 68 -13.94 -9.91 -5.13
C ARG A 68 -13.82 -11.36 -4.69
N ALA A 69 -12.69 -12.02 -4.98
CA ALA A 69 -12.48 -13.43 -4.65
C ALA A 69 -12.49 -13.68 -3.13
N PHE A 70 -11.99 -12.74 -2.31
CA PHE A 70 -12.06 -12.88 -0.85
C PHE A 70 -13.39 -12.43 -0.23
N GLY A 71 -14.31 -11.91 -1.04
CA GLY A 71 -15.66 -11.51 -0.60
C GLY A 71 -15.83 -10.01 -0.32
N ALA A 72 -14.81 -9.18 -0.56
CA ALA A 72 -14.96 -7.74 -0.49
C ALA A 72 -15.70 -7.17 -1.72
N LYS A 73 -16.15 -5.92 -1.57
CA LYS A 73 -16.81 -5.15 -2.64
C LYS A 73 -15.87 -4.01 -3.04
N PRO A 74 -15.03 -4.17 -4.08
CA PRO A 74 -13.95 -3.20 -4.34
C PRO A 74 -14.44 -1.78 -4.65
N LYS A 75 -15.69 -1.61 -5.09
CA LYS A 75 -16.31 -0.28 -5.22
C LYS A 75 -16.48 0.44 -3.87
N ARG A 76 -16.74 -0.32 -2.80
CA ARG A 76 -16.89 0.17 -1.40
C ARG A 76 -15.58 0.12 -0.62
N THR A 77 -14.77 -0.89 -0.85
CA THR A 77 -13.50 -1.14 -0.14
C THR A 77 -12.38 -1.38 -1.16
N PRO A 78 -11.95 -0.34 -1.90
CA PRO A 78 -10.85 -0.47 -2.85
C PRO A 78 -9.52 -0.70 -2.12
N CYS A 79 -8.52 -1.22 -2.83
CA CYS A 79 -7.15 -1.23 -2.31
C CYS A 79 -6.62 0.21 -2.13
N SER A 80 -5.58 0.38 -1.31
CA SER A 80 -5.04 1.71 -0.98
C SER A 80 -4.59 2.49 -2.22
N ALA A 81 -3.94 1.84 -3.19
CA ALA A 81 -3.52 2.48 -4.43
C ALA A 81 -4.70 3.04 -5.24
N GLU A 82 -5.79 2.29 -5.37
CA GLU A 82 -7.00 2.77 -6.07
C GLU A 82 -7.67 3.91 -5.29
N ALA A 83 -7.78 3.80 -3.96
CA ALA A 83 -8.34 4.85 -3.12
C ALA A 83 -7.59 6.18 -3.27
N LEU A 84 -6.25 6.12 -3.20
CA LEU A 84 -5.37 7.26 -3.37
C LEU A 84 -5.49 7.87 -4.78
N ARG A 85 -5.43 7.04 -5.84
CA ARG A 85 -5.55 7.53 -7.22
C ARG A 85 -6.91 8.19 -7.49
N ARG A 86 -8.01 7.61 -6.99
CA ARG A 86 -9.35 8.24 -7.08
C ARG A 86 -9.39 9.59 -6.38
N ARG A 87 -8.73 9.72 -5.22
CA ARG A 87 -8.63 11.00 -4.49
C ARG A 87 -7.86 12.04 -5.30
N VAL A 88 -6.71 11.67 -5.88
CA VAL A 88 -5.94 12.59 -6.75
C VAL A 88 -6.71 13.01 -7.99
N LEU A 89 -7.40 12.09 -8.66
CA LEU A 89 -8.21 12.44 -9.85
C LEU A 89 -9.36 13.38 -9.52
N ARG A 90 -9.87 13.36 -8.27
CA ARG A 90 -10.92 14.25 -7.79
C ARG A 90 -10.37 15.61 -7.34
N ASP A 91 -9.30 15.60 -6.55
CA ASP A 91 -8.83 16.78 -5.81
C ASP A 91 -7.59 17.43 -6.46
N GLY A 92 -6.94 16.76 -7.40
CA GLY A 92 -5.71 17.19 -8.07
C GLY A 92 -4.43 16.97 -7.23
N GLU A 93 -4.55 16.83 -5.91
CA GLU A 93 -3.42 16.71 -5.01
C GLU A 93 -3.72 15.85 -3.78
N MET A 94 -2.66 15.59 -3.00
CA MET A 94 -2.72 14.95 -1.69
C MET A 94 -2.04 15.85 -0.66
N ALA A 95 -2.68 16.02 0.49
CA ALA A 95 -2.03 16.65 1.63
C ALA A 95 -0.89 15.76 2.16
N ALA A 96 0.27 16.36 2.38
CA ALA A 96 1.42 15.73 3.03
C ALA A 96 1.11 15.43 4.51
N ILE A 97 1.65 14.35 5.04
CA ILE A 97 1.40 13.87 6.41
C ILE A 97 2.72 13.75 7.18
N ASP A 98 3.59 12.86 6.72
CA ASP A 98 4.90 12.55 7.30
C ASP A 98 5.82 12.08 6.16
N PRO A 99 7.13 12.37 6.17
CA PRO A 99 8.01 12.01 5.08
C PRO A 99 7.97 10.53 4.66
N ILE A 100 7.89 9.58 5.60
CA ILE A 100 7.81 8.15 5.26
C ILE A 100 6.43 7.82 4.68
N VAL A 101 5.37 8.38 5.26
CA VAL A 101 3.99 8.22 4.78
C VAL A 101 3.83 8.73 3.35
N ASP A 102 4.36 9.92 3.09
CA ASP A 102 4.30 10.55 1.78
C ASP A 102 5.08 9.76 0.75
N LEU A 103 6.23 9.18 1.12
CA LEU A 103 7.04 8.35 0.21
C LEU A 103 6.32 7.07 -0.21
N TYR A 104 5.77 6.28 0.70
CA TYR A 104 5.08 5.05 0.29
C TYR A 104 3.76 5.35 -0.44
N ASN A 105 3.09 6.46 -0.11
CA ASN A 105 1.91 6.93 -0.85
C ASN A 105 2.28 7.39 -2.26
N ALA A 106 3.43 8.07 -2.42
CA ALA A 106 3.97 8.45 -3.72
C ALA A 106 4.26 7.22 -4.58
N VAL A 107 4.87 6.18 -4.02
CA VAL A 107 5.07 4.89 -4.72
C VAL A 107 3.72 4.28 -5.11
N SER A 108 2.76 4.25 -4.19
CA SER A 108 1.43 3.69 -4.46
C SER A 108 0.71 4.39 -5.60
N LEU A 109 0.77 5.73 -5.64
CA LEU A 109 0.24 6.55 -6.71
C LEU A 109 0.98 6.33 -8.02
N ARG A 110 2.31 6.41 -8.01
CA ARG A 110 3.16 6.40 -9.22
C ARG A 110 3.23 5.04 -9.90
N TYR A 111 3.02 3.94 -9.18
CA TYR A 111 3.14 2.60 -9.75
C TYR A 111 1.84 1.79 -9.70
N ALA A 112 0.78 2.34 -9.12
CA ALA A 112 -0.51 1.66 -8.91
C ALA A 112 -0.35 0.33 -8.15
N VAL A 113 0.50 0.31 -7.11
CA VAL A 113 0.75 -0.85 -6.25
C VAL A 113 0.49 -0.45 -4.80
N PRO A 114 -0.31 -1.18 -4.02
CA PRO A 114 -0.51 -0.89 -2.60
C PRO A 114 0.80 -0.99 -1.81
N VAL A 115 1.17 0.09 -1.14
CA VAL A 115 2.28 0.11 -0.17
C VAL A 115 1.78 0.70 1.14
N GLY A 116 2.31 0.20 2.26
CA GLY A 116 2.08 0.73 3.58
C GLY A 116 3.35 0.64 4.42
N GLY A 117 3.32 1.27 5.59
CA GLY A 117 4.39 1.19 6.58
C GLY A 117 3.80 0.96 7.96
N GLU A 118 4.54 0.23 8.79
CA GLU A 118 4.14 -0.09 10.15
C GLU A 118 5.31 0.08 11.12
N ASN A 119 5.01 0.31 12.39
CA ASN A 119 6.02 0.41 13.44
C ASN A 119 6.41 -0.99 13.92
N LEU A 120 7.51 -1.53 13.41
CA LEU A 120 8.01 -2.85 13.77
C LEU A 120 8.24 -3.03 15.28
N ALA A 121 8.58 -1.97 16.01
CA ALA A 121 8.78 -2.04 17.46
C ALA A 121 7.47 -2.27 18.25
N ALA A 122 6.31 -2.04 17.64
CA ALA A 122 5.00 -2.27 18.23
C ALA A 122 4.45 -3.69 17.97
N TYR A 123 5.16 -4.50 17.16
CA TYR A 123 4.70 -5.85 16.82
C TYR A 123 4.78 -6.80 18.02
N VAL A 124 3.72 -7.60 18.18
CA VAL A 124 3.71 -8.78 19.06
C VAL A 124 3.86 -10.02 18.18
N GLY A 125 5.10 -10.53 18.09
CA GLY A 125 5.44 -11.65 17.20
C GLY A 125 5.84 -11.21 15.79
N ALA A 126 5.96 -12.17 14.87
CA ALA A 126 6.33 -11.90 13.49
C ALA A 126 5.09 -11.54 12.63
N PRO A 127 5.21 -10.61 11.66
CA PRO A 127 4.17 -10.32 10.69
C PRO A 127 3.71 -11.59 9.98
N HIS A 128 2.40 -11.80 9.96
CA HIS A 128 1.78 -12.95 9.31
C HIS A 128 0.56 -12.50 8.50
N LEU A 129 0.66 -12.60 7.18
CA LEU A 129 -0.48 -12.34 6.29
C LEU A 129 -1.35 -13.60 6.17
N LYS A 130 -2.55 -13.55 6.75
CA LYS A 130 -3.55 -14.63 6.69
C LYS A 130 -4.94 -14.07 6.35
N LEU A 131 -5.85 -14.97 6.00
CA LEU A 131 -7.27 -14.64 5.95
C LEU A 131 -7.78 -14.47 7.38
N ALA A 132 -8.52 -13.39 7.61
CA ALA A 132 -9.25 -13.18 8.85
C ALA A 132 -10.42 -14.17 8.93
N ASP A 133 -10.62 -14.78 10.10
CA ASP A 133 -11.79 -15.63 10.37
C ASP A 133 -12.97 -14.85 11.00
N GLY A 134 -12.73 -13.58 11.35
CA GLY A 134 -13.73 -12.67 11.91
C GLY A 134 -13.83 -12.74 13.43
N SER A 135 -13.02 -13.59 14.07
CA SER A 135 -12.87 -13.61 15.53
C SER A 135 -11.72 -12.73 16.02
N GLU A 136 -10.90 -12.21 15.10
CA GLU A 136 -9.80 -11.32 15.46
C GLU A 136 -10.32 -10.03 16.11
N PRO A 137 -9.68 -9.56 17.21
CA PRO A 137 -10.01 -8.27 17.79
C PRO A 137 -9.66 -7.14 16.80
N PHE A 138 -10.56 -6.16 16.69
CA PHE A 138 -10.35 -4.95 15.89
C PHE A 138 -10.92 -3.76 16.65
N ASP A 139 -10.08 -2.75 16.90
CA ASP A 139 -10.43 -1.48 17.56
C ASP A 139 -10.46 -0.33 16.55
#